data_AF-A0ABD2ZG46-F1
#
_entry.id   AF-A0ABD2ZG46-F1
#
_cell.length_a   1.000
_cell.length_b   1.000
_cell.length_c   1.000
_cell.angle_alpha   90.00
_cell.angle_beta   90.00
_cell.angle_gamma   90.00
#
_symmetry.space_group_name_H-M   'P 1'
#
loop_
_entity.id
_entity.type
_entity.pdbx_description
1 polymer ?
#
loop_
_entity_poly.entity_id
_entity_poly.type
_entity_poly.pdbx_seq_one_letter_code
_entity_poly.pdbx_strand_id
1 'polypeptide(L)'
;MSSENPISQTNPRKRPITEVDKPTTVICTVVAIDHTNLHYRVCSVCEKTLPETPLNPNPTPTPTLNPSSSLPICRYCNFNNAFNPLSSGSKRLFRVLMSVATDTKVFVVVMFDRAAKVLFGCSADDFFDFAKIHPFAAVNAGKILEGEMLRVTLSKPKNGNAQHLRVASVVPLSSSFQPAIVSLRELYQVRGRS
;
A
#
# COMPACT_ATOMS: atom_id res chain seq x y z
N MET A 1 15.56 45.01 47.80
CA MET A 1 16.25 45.66 46.67
C MET A 1 17.29 44.65 46.20
N SER A 2 16.95 43.83 45.20
CA SER A 2 17.28 44.03 43.76
C SER A 2 18.75 43.69 43.51
N SER A 3 19.09 42.54 42.91
CA SER A 3 19.37 42.32 41.47
C SER A 3 20.76 41.62 41.43
N GLU A 4 21.18 40.71 40.55
CA GLU A 4 20.79 40.24 39.21
C GLU A 4 21.52 38.89 38.91
N ASN A 5 20.99 38.13 37.95
CA ASN A 5 21.50 36.84 37.44
C ASN A 5 22.84 36.93 36.67
N PRO A 6 23.43 35.77 36.32
CA PRO A 6 23.56 35.49 34.88
C PRO A 6 23.05 34.09 34.44
N ILE A 7 22.62 34.06 33.18
CA ILE A 7 21.80 33.07 32.49
C ILE A 7 22.64 31.98 31.80
N SER A 8 22.17 30.73 31.98
CA SER A 8 22.09 29.59 31.04
C SER A 8 23.00 29.51 29.82
N GLN A 9 23.66 28.35 29.67
CA GLN A 9 23.60 27.56 28.42
C GLN A 9 23.52 26.05 28.72
N THR A 10 22.31 25.53 28.88
CA THR A 10 22.03 24.08 28.83
C THR A 10 21.74 23.68 27.37
N ASN A 11 22.65 22.90 26.77
CA ASN A 11 22.44 22.28 25.47
C ASN A 11 21.33 21.21 25.57
N PRO A 12 20.25 21.27 24.77
CA PRO A 12 19.18 20.29 24.85
C PRO A 12 19.45 19.08 23.98
N ARG A 13 19.39 17.89 24.59
CA ARG A 13 19.02 16.59 24.01
C ARG A 13 19.87 16.07 22.83
N LYS A 14 21.00 15.43 23.15
CA LYS A 14 21.31 14.14 22.52
C LYS A 14 20.39 13.09 23.15
N ARG A 15 19.33 12.69 22.43
CA ARG A 15 18.53 11.52 22.82
C ARG A 15 19.43 10.28 22.76
N PRO A 16 19.39 9.36 23.74
CA PRO A 16 20.12 8.10 23.65
C PRO A 16 19.60 7.32 22.45
N ILE A 17 20.50 6.92 21.56
CA ILE A 17 20.23 5.97 20.48
C ILE A 17 20.27 4.58 21.12
N THR A 18 19.17 4.13 21.71
CA THR A 18 18.96 2.70 21.99
C THR A 18 17.49 2.45 22.36
N GLU A 19 16.65 2.25 21.34
CA GLU A 19 15.49 1.39 21.48
C GLU A 19 15.36 0.61 20.19
N VAL A 20 15.70 -0.68 20.24
CA VAL A 20 15.48 -1.60 19.14
C VAL A 20 13.97 -1.70 18.96
N ASP A 21 13.50 -1.13 17.86
CA ASP A 21 12.11 -1.06 17.42
C ASP A 21 11.49 -2.45 17.21
N LYS A 22 11.06 -3.09 18.30
CA LYS A 22 10.48 -4.42 18.23
C LYS A 22 9.11 -4.34 17.55
N PRO A 23 8.83 -5.21 16.56
CA PRO A 23 7.49 -5.32 16.00
C PRO A 23 6.47 -5.59 17.11
N THR A 24 5.37 -4.84 17.10
CA THR A 24 4.32 -4.90 18.12
C THR A 24 3.06 -5.51 17.53
N THR A 25 2.52 -6.55 18.15
CA THR A 25 1.27 -7.19 17.72
C THR A 25 0.09 -6.57 18.46
N VAL A 26 -0.94 -6.17 17.72
CA VAL A 26 -2.17 -5.61 18.27
C VAL A 26 -3.40 -6.25 17.63
N ILE A 27 -4.51 -6.26 18.37
CA ILE A 27 -5.82 -6.59 17.83
C ILE A 27 -6.52 -5.26 17.52
N CYS A 28 -7.08 -5.16 16.32
CA CYS A 28 -7.75 -3.96 15.87
C CYS A 28 -8.92 -4.28 14.94
N THR A 29 -9.82 -3.32 14.78
CA THR A 29 -10.92 -3.37 13.81
C THR A 29 -10.60 -2.44 12.65
N VAL A 30 -10.85 -2.89 11.41
CA VAL A 30 -10.75 -2.03 10.23
C VAL A 30 -11.87 -0.99 10.27
N VAL A 31 -11.51 0.28 10.21
CA VAL A 31 -12.48 1.40 10.20
C VAL A 31 -12.73 1.88 8.78
N ALA A 32 -11.67 2.01 7.98
CA ALA A 32 -11.79 2.47 6.60
C ALA A 32 -10.55 2.09 5.79
N ILE A 33 -10.74 1.91 4.48
CA ILE A 33 -9.67 1.69 3.52
C ILE A 33 -9.64 2.85 2.52
N ASP A 34 -8.46 3.42 2.31
CA ASP A 34 -8.22 4.36 1.22
C ASP A 34 -8.18 3.59 -0.11
N HIS A 35 -9.21 3.81 -0.92
CA HIS A 35 -9.40 3.13 -2.20
C HIS A 35 -8.81 3.91 -3.39
N THR A 36 -8.22 5.09 -3.17
CA THR A 36 -7.71 5.95 -4.26
C THR A 36 -6.36 5.47 -4.79
N ASN A 37 -5.52 4.87 -3.94
CA ASN A 37 -4.17 4.44 -4.30
C ASN A 37 -3.84 3.08 -3.65
N LEU A 38 -4.56 2.03 -4.07
CA LEU A 38 -4.42 0.68 -3.51
C LEU A 38 -3.19 -0.09 -3.99
N HIS A 39 -2.58 0.34 -5.09
CA HIS A 39 -1.52 -0.41 -5.76
C HIS A 39 -0.54 0.54 -6.44
N TYR A 40 0.70 0.10 -6.56
CA TYR A 40 1.75 0.80 -7.27
C TYR A 40 2.47 -0.17 -8.21
N ARG A 41 3.11 0.38 -9.24
CA ARG A 41 3.83 -0.43 -10.25
C ARG A 41 5.28 -0.65 -9.85
N VAL A 42 5.77 -1.85 -10.10
CA VAL A 42 7.18 -2.21 -9.96
C VAL A 42 7.66 -3.00 -11.16
N CYS A 43 8.98 -3.03 -11.37
CA CYS A 43 9.62 -3.94 -12.31
C CYS A 43 9.38 -5.38 -11.86
N SER A 44 8.98 -6.26 -12.78
CA SER A 44 8.79 -7.68 -12.49
C SER A 44 10.08 -8.39 -12.09
N VAL A 45 11.24 -7.86 -12.52
CA VAL A 45 12.56 -8.45 -12.31
C VAL A 45 13.21 -7.95 -11.02
N CYS A 46 13.38 -6.63 -10.86
CA CYS A 46 14.12 -6.06 -9.73
C CYS A 46 13.23 -5.43 -8.64
N GLU A 47 11.91 -5.45 -8.81
CA GLU A 47 10.92 -4.91 -7.87
C GLU A 47 11.08 -3.41 -7.52
N LYS A 48 11.92 -2.69 -8.26
CA LYS A 48 12.02 -1.23 -8.14
C LYS A 48 10.75 -0.59 -8.66
N THR A 49 10.27 0.43 -7.94
CA THR A 49 9.10 1.22 -8.30
C THR A 49 9.27 1.84 -9.68
N LEU A 50 8.23 1.74 -10.49
CA LEU A 50 8.13 2.34 -11.81
C LEU A 50 7.15 3.53 -11.75
N PRO A 51 7.34 4.57 -12.57
CA PRO A 51 6.39 5.67 -12.63
C PRO A 51 5.01 5.16 -13.05
N GLU A 52 3.97 5.66 -12.39
CA GLU A 52 2.60 5.50 -12.85
C GLU A 52 2.40 6.44 -14.03
N THR A 53 2.21 5.89 -15.24
CA THR A 53 1.80 6.71 -16.38
C THR A 53 0.41 7.27 -16.06
N PRO A 54 0.24 8.59 -15.92
CA PRO A 54 -1.08 9.15 -15.72
C PRO A 54 -1.90 8.91 -16.98
N LEU A 55 -3.12 8.39 -16.82
CA LEU A 55 -4.15 8.40 -17.85
C LEU A 55 -4.62 9.86 -18.03
N ASN A 56 -3.81 10.70 -18.68
CA ASN A 56 -4.21 12.07 -19.00
C ASN A 56 -4.71 12.14 -20.47
N PRO A 57 -5.90 12.69 -20.76
CA PRO A 57 -6.46 12.78 -22.11
C PRO A 57 -5.78 13.79 -23.05
N ASN A 58 -4.76 14.52 -22.61
CA ASN A 58 -4.13 15.57 -23.42
C ASN A 58 -2.71 15.18 -23.85
N PRO A 59 -2.45 14.97 -25.16
CA PRO A 59 -1.12 14.68 -25.66
C PRO A 59 -0.35 15.99 -25.69
N THR A 60 0.62 16.15 -24.79
CA THR A 60 1.67 17.16 -25.00
C THR A 60 2.82 16.45 -25.72
N PRO A 61 3.27 16.92 -26.89
CA PRO A 61 4.24 16.21 -27.71
C PRO A 61 5.64 16.40 -27.14
N THR A 62 6.08 15.48 -26.27
CA THR A 62 7.50 15.20 -26.12
C THR A 62 7.93 14.23 -27.22
N PRO A 63 9.01 14.52 -27.96
CA PRO A 63 9.37 13.74 -29.13
C PRO A 63 9.96 12.38 -28.71
N THR A 64 9.57 11.36 -29.47
CA THR A 64 10.07 9.97 -29.50
C THR A 64 9.45 8.98 -28.50
N LEU A 65 8.30 8.39 -28.85
CA LEU A 65 8.17 6.96 -29.23
C LEU A 65 6.68 6.63 -29.49
N ASN A 66 6.44 5.87 -30.55
CA ASN A 66 5.17 5.44 -31.14
C ASN A 66 4.04 5.04 -30.16
N PRO A 67 2.75 5.21 -30.51
CA PRO A 67 1.60 4.94 -29.64
C PRO A 67 1.23 3.44 -29.53
N SER A 68 2.17 2.54 -29.81
CA SER A 68 1.99 1.09 -29.73
C SER A 68 2.74 0.53 -28.52
N SER A 69 2.02 0.35 -27.40
CA SER A 69 2.36 -0.53 -26.26
C SER A 69 3.73 -0.36 -25.59
N SER A 70 4.11 0.85 -25.14
CA SER A 70 5.32 1.04 -24.32
C SER A 70 5.04 0.79 -22.83
N LEU A 71 5.14 -0.48 -22.40
CA LEU A 71 5.24 -0.83 -20.98
C LEU A 71 6.44 -0.06 -20.37
N PRO A 72 6.34 0.45 -19.12
CA PRO A 72 7.41 1.23 -18.50
C PRO A 72 8.66 0.37 -18.37
N ILE A 73 9.68 0.73 -19.14
CA ILE A 73 10.97 0.03 -19.14
C ILE A 73 11.68 0.35 -17.82
N CYS A 74 12.12 -0.68 -17.10
CA CYS A 74 12.89 -0.49 -15.89
C CYS A 74 14.31 -0.02 -16.22
N ARG A 75 14.64 1.24 -15.92
CA ARG A 75 15.99 1.80 -16.15
C ARG A 75 17.11 0.99 -15.50
N TYR A 76 16.83 0.28 -14.40
CA TYR A 76 17.82 -0.52 -13.69
C TYR A 76 18.06 -1.89 -14.33
N CYS A 77 17.05 -2.44 -15.02
CA CYS A 77 17.18 -3.71 -15.74
C CYS A 77 17.55 -3.50 -17.22
N ASN A 78 17.46 -2.25 -17.71
CA ASN A 78 17.73 -1.88 -19.10
C ASN A 78 19.16 -2.19 -19.55
N PHE A 79 20.13 -2.26 -18.62
CA PHE A 79 21.54 -2.41 -18.95
C PHE A 79 22.03 -3.87 -19.07
N ASN A 80 21.23 -4.88 -18.71
CA ASN A 80 21.72 -6.26 -18.57
C ASN A 80 21.25 -7.29 -19.60
N ASN A 81 20.39 -6.92 -20.57
CA ASN A 81 19.85 -7.89 -21.53
C ASN A 81 20.21 -7.56 -22.98
N ALA A 82 21.50 -7.68 -23.31
CA ALA A 82 21.98 -7.67 -24.70
C ALA A 82 21.61 -8.95 -25.49
N PHE A 83 21.11 -10.00 -24.81
CA PHE A 83 20.85 -11.31 -25.43
C PHE A 83 19.39 -11.78 -25.35
N ASN A 84 18.47 -10.99 -24.79
CA ASN A 84 17.02 -11.21 -24.89
C ASN A 84 16.25 -9.91 -24.55
N PRO A 85 15.69 -9.18 -25.53
CA PRO A 85 14.96 -7.93 -25.30
C PRO A 85 13.54 -8.20 -24.76
N LEU A 86 13.39 -9.14 -23.84
CA LEU A 86 12.12 -9.35 -23.16
C LEU A 86 11.97 -8.19 -22.18
N SER A 87 11.34 -7.12 -22.66
CA SER A 87 10.93 -5.93 -21.91
C SER A 87 10.64 -6.34 -20.48
N SER A 88 11.42 -5.86 -19.51
CA SER A 88 11.16 -6.14 -18.10
C SER A 88 9.74 -5.67 -17.80
N GLY A 89 8.80 -6.61 -17.71
CA GLY A 89 7.39 -6.30 -17.53
C GLY A 89 7.18 -5.49 -16.25
N SER A 90 6.03 -4.84 -16.15
CA SER A 90 5.59 -4.27 -14.88
C SER A 90 4.62 -5.22 -14.19
N LYS A 91 4.75 -5.37 -12.88
CA LYS A 91 3.70 -5.97 -12.03
C LYS A 91 3.19 -4.93 -11.05
N ARG A 92 1.98 -5.13 -10.52
CA ARG A 92 1.44 -4.31 -9.43
C ARG A 92 1.65 -5.00 -8.10
N LEU A 93 1.87 -4.19 -7.08
CA LEU A 93 1.90 -4.61 -5.69
C LEU A 93 0.93 -3.75 -4.89
N PHE A 94 0.28 -4.35 -3.89
CA PHE A 94 -0.59 -3.57 -3.03
C PHE A 94 0.20 -2.61 -2.14
N ARG A 95 -0.39 -1.44 -1.94
CA ARG A 95 -0.05 -0.44 -0.92
C ARG A 95 -1.37 0.09 -0.36
N VAL A 96 -1.91 -0.61 0.63
CA VAL A 96 -3.21 -0.26 1.20
C VAL A 96 -3.00 0.62 2.41
N LEU A 97 -3.48 1.86 2.36
CA LEU A 97 -3.64 2.70 3.54
C LEU A 97 -4.99 2.39 4.17
N MET A 98 -4.99 2.09 5.46
CA MET A 98 -6.22 1.83 6.20
C MET A 98 -6.17 2.44 7.59
N SER A 99 -7.33 2.90 8.04
CA SER A 99 -7.54 3.31 9.43
C SER A 99 -7.98 2.10 10.24
N VAL A 100 -7.35 1.89 11.39
CA VAL A 100 -7.70 0.83 12.32
C VAL A 100 -7.96 1.39 13.70
N ALA A 101 -8.93 0.80 14.40
CA ALA A 101 -9.27 1.10 15.77
C ALA A 101 -8.77 -0.01 16.69
N THR A 102 -8.02 0.35 17.73
CA THR A 102 -7.82 -0.51 18.91
C THR A 102 -8.82 -0.12 19.98
N ASP A 103 -8.78 -0.81 21.12
CA ASP A 103 -9.50 -0.47 22.34
C ASP A 103 -9.29 0.99 22.82
N THR A 104 -8.18 1.60 22.44
CA THR A 104 -7.68 2.86 23.01
C THR A 104 -7.61 4.01 22.00
N LYS A 105 -7.48 3.73 20.69
CA LYS A 105 -7.25 4.77 19.68
C LYS A 105 -7.52 4.31 18.26
N VAL A 106 -7.70 5.29 17.37
CA VAL A 106 -7.74 5.10 15.93
C VAL A 106 -6.47 5.65 15.30
N PHE A 107 -5.83 4.91 14.40
CA PHE A 107 -4.64 5.37 13.69
C PHE A 107 -4.52 4.72 12.30
N VAL A 108 -3.74 5.35 11.44
CA VAL A 108 -3.53 4.91 10.05
C VAL A 108 -2.30 4.00 9.96
N VAL A 109 -2.47 2.88 9.27
CA VAL A 109 -1.41 1.91 8.96
C VAL A 109 -1.32 1.67 7.47
N VAL A 110 -0.17 1.18 7.02
CA VAL A 110 0.06 0.76 5.63
C VAL A 110 0.30 -0.75 5.55
N MET A 111 -0.45 -1.44 4.69
CA MET A 111 -0.22 -2.83 4.31
C MET A 111 0.42 -2.89 2.93
N PHE A 112 1.52 -3.63 2.82
CA PHE A 112 2.13 -3.96 1.55
C PHE A 112 1.69 -5.35 1.07
N ASP A 113 1.93 -5.61 -0.22
CA ASP A 113 1.54 -6.79 -0.98
C ASP A 113 1.22 -8.06 -0.18
N ARG A 114 2.20 -8.66 0.51
CA ARG A 114 1.99 -9.92 1.25
C ARG A 114 0.88 -9.84 2.30
N ALA A 115 0.80 -8.75 3.07
CA ALA A 115 -0.23 -8.58 4.08
C ALA A 115 -1.58 -8.26 3.43
N ALA A 116 -1.60 -7.38 2.43
CA ALA A 116 -2.82 -7.02 1.73
C ALA A 116 -3.47 -8.22 1.00
N LYS A 117 -2.67 -9.11 0.40
CA LYS A 117 -3.16 -10.33 -0.26
C LYS A 117 -3.97 -11.24 0.66
N VAL A 118 -3.73 -11.23 1.97
CA VAL A 118 -4.54 -11.98 2.94
C VAL A 118 -5.97 -11.44 2.98
N LEU A 119 -6.14 -10.12 2.96
CA LEU A 119 -7.47 -9.49 3.03
C LEU A 119 -8.17 -9.49 1.68
N PHE A 120 -7.43 -9.24 0.60
CA PHE A 120 -7.99 -9.16 -0.75
C PHE A 120 -8.21 -10.52 -1.40
N GLY A 121 -7.41 -11.54 -1.05
CA GLY A 121 -7.52 -12.90 -1.59
C GLY A 121 -7.05 -13.09 -3.02
N CYS A 122 -6.43 -12.08 -3.63
CA CYS A 122 -5.92 -12.11 -4.99
C CYS A 122 -4.68 -11.22 -5.11
N SER A 123 -3.98 -11.24 -6.25
CA SER A 123 -2.87 -10.33 -6.49
C SER A 123 -3.35 -8.90 -6.80
N ALA A 124 -2.45 -7.92 -6.69
CA ALA A 124 -2.79 -6.54 -7.02
C ALA A 124 -3.08 -6.35 -8.52
N ASP A 125 -2.46 -7.15 -9.40
CA ASP A 125 -2.78 -7.16 -10.83
C ASP A 125 -4.19 -7.73 -11.06
N ASP A 126 -4.53 -8.88 -10.46
CA ASP A 126 -5.87 -9.47 -10.58
C ASP A 126 -6.95 -8.51 -10.08
N PHE A 127 -6.72 -7.88 -8.93
CA PHE A 127 -7.66 -6.92 -8.36
C PHE A 127 -7.81 -5.68 -9.24
N PHE A 128 -6.71 -5.18 -9.81
CA PHE A 128 -6.73 -4.04 -10.71
C PHE A 128 -7.51 -4.35 -11.99
N ASP A 129 -7.26 -5.51 -12.60
CA ASP A 129 -7.98 -5.93 -13.80
C ASP A 129 -9.46 -6.18 -13.51
N PHE A 130 -9.79 -6.74 -12.35
CA PHE A 130 -11.17 -6.84 -11.89
C PHE A 130 -11.83 -5.46 -11.74
N ALA A 131 -11.14 -4.50 -11.12
CA ALA A 131 -11.66 -3.16 -10.87
C ALA A 131 -11.81 -2.30 -12.14
N LYS A 132 -11.09 -2.60 -13.22
CA LYS A 132 -11.32 -1.96 -14.53
C LYS A 132 -12.70 -2.25 -15.10
N ILE A 133 -13.16 -3.49 -14.93
CA ILE A 133 -14.42 -3.97 -15.51
C ILE A 133 -15.60 -3.67 -14.58
N HIS A 134 -15.34 -3.53 -13.28
CA HIS A 134 -16.35 -3.31 -12.26
C HIS A 134 -16.15 -1.95 -11.58
N PRO A 135 -16.86 -0.89 -12.04
CA PRO A 135 -16.88 0.39 -11.37
C PRO A 135 -17.22 0.20 -9.89
N PHE A 136 -16.52 0.91 -9.01
CA PHE A 136 -16.68 0.82 -7.54
C PHE A 136 -16.16 -0.48 -6.88
N ALA A 137 -15.49 -1.40 -7.57
CA ALA A 137 -14.89 -2.58 -6.92
C ALA A 137 -13.94 -2.21 -5.77
N ALA A 138 -13.12 -1.16 -5.94
CA ALA A 138 -12.23 -0.65 -4.91
C ALA A 138 -12.98 -0.11 -3.68
N VAL A 139 -14.07 0.62 -3.90
CA VAL A 139 -14.92 1.16 -2.82
C VAL A 139 -15.64 0.03 -2.09
N ASN A 140 -16.20 -0.93 -2.84
CA ASN A 140 -16.91 -2.06 -2.26
C ASN A 140 -15.96 -3.01 -1.52
N ALA A 141 -14.71 -3.18 -1.98
CA ALA A 141 -13.68 -3.90 -1.21
C ALA A 141 -13.46 -3.24 0.17
N GLY A 142 -13.41 -1.91 0.21
CA GLY A 142 -13.32 -1.15 1.46
C GLY A 142 -14.49 -1.45 2.40
N LYS A 143 -15.72 -1.42 1.88
CA LYS A 143 -16.94 -1.71 2.65
C LYS A 143 -17.02 -3.16 3.13
N ILE A 144 -16.56 -4.12 2.33
CA ILE A 144 -16.54 -5.54 2.71
C ILE A 144 -15.56 -5.77 3.87
N LEU A 145 -14.44 -5.06 3.87
CA LEU A 145 -13.41 -5.21 4.90
C LEU A 145 -13.65 -4.33 6.13
N GLU A 146 -14.56 -3.36 6.05
CA GLU A 146 -14.93 -2.50 7.17
C GLU A 146 -15.58 -3.32 8.29
N GLY A 147 -15.16 -3.09 9.54
CA GLY A 147 -15.62 -3.85 10.69
C GLY A 147 -14.89 -5.17 10.94
N GLU A 148 -14.03 -5.62 10.03
CA GLU A 148 -13.26 -6.85 10.24
C GLU A 148 -12.26 -6.71 11.37
N MET A 149 -12.27 -7.69 12.28
CA MET A 149 -11.32 -7.76 13.39
C MET A 149 -10.06 -8.50 12.95
N LEU A 150 -8.92 -7.85 13.12
CA LEU A 150 -7.62 -8.32 12.67
C LEU A 150 -6.64 -8.35 13.83
N ARG A 151 -5.81 -9.39 13.86
CA ARG A 151 -4.54 -9.38 14.59
C ARG A 151 -3.43 -8.95 13.63
N VAL A 152 -2.84 -7.79 13.87
CA VAL A 152 -1.80 -7.20 13.02
C VAL A 152 -0.49 -7.06 13.78
N THR A 153 0.62 -7.36 13.11
CA THR A 153 1.97 -7.06 13.62
C THR A 153 2.46 -5.79 12.96
N LEU A 154 2.68 -4.75 13.76
CA LEU A 154 3.11 -3.42 13.33
C LEU A 154 4.62 -3.28 13.50
N SER A 155 5.25 -2.61 12.54
CA SER A 155 6.67 -2.29 12.54
C SER A 155 6.84 -0.80 12.25
N LYS A 156 7.81 -0.16 12.92
CA LYS A 156 8.17 1.20 12.55
C LYS A 156 8.80 1.21 11.16
N PRO A 157 8.58 2.29 10.40
CA PRO A 157 9.21 2.43 9.10
C PRO A 157 10.73 2.49 9.24
N LYS A 158 11.45 1.80 8.34
CA LYS A 158 12.91 1.79 8.32
C LYS A 158 13.53 3.15 7.97
N ASN A 159 12.78 3.99 7.27
CA ASN A 159 13.19 5.35 6.91
C ASN A 159 12.44 6.36 7.80
N GLY A 160 13.17 7.27 8.42
CA GLY A 160 12.62 8.32 9.30
C GLY A 160 11.62 9.27 8.65
N ASN A 161 11.50 9.27 7.32
CA ASN A 161 10.53 10.09 6.57
C ASN A 161 9.18 9.40 6.36
N ALA A 162 9.06 8.09 6.60
CA ALA A 162 7.78 7.41 6.45
C ALA A 162 6.93 7.61 7.71
N GLN A 163 5.70 8.07 7.51
CA GLN A 163 4.83 8.54 8.60
C GLN A 163 3.95 7.43 9.19
N HIS A 164 3.63 6.40 8.40
CA HIS A 164 2.70 5.35 8.80
C HIS A 164 3.40 4.10 9.32
N LEU A 165 2.82 3.47 10.34
CA LEU A 165 3.23 2.15 10.80
C LEU A 165 2.98 1.12 9.70
N ARG A 166 3.94 0.21 9.50
CA ARG A 166 3.82 -0.85 8.51
C ARG A 166 3.28 -2.11 9.15
N VAL A 167 2.24 -2.67 8.54
CA VAL A 167 1.76 -4.02 8.85
C VAL A 167 2.73 -5.03 8.23
N ALA A 168 3.41 -5.78 9.08
CA ALA A 168 4.32 -6.86 8.71
C ALA A 168 3.57 -8.18 8.48
N SER A 169 2.52 -8.44 9.26
CA SER A 169 1.61 -9.59 9.11
C SER A 169 0.21 -9.22 9.58
N VAL A 170 -0.78 -9.91 9.03
CA VAL A 170 -2.20 -9.74 9.37
C VAL A 170 -2.87 -11.10 9.42
N VAL A 171 -3.76 -11.29 10.39
CA VAL A 171 -4.58 -12.49 10.55
C VAL A 171 -6.00 -12.04 10.90
N PRO A 172 -6.99 -12.27 10.02
CA PRO A 172 -8.40 -12.11 10.37
C PRO A 172 -8.77 -13.01 11.54
N LEU A 173 -9.55 -12.48 12.48
CA LEU A 173 -9.94 -13.21 13.70
C LEU A 173 -11.26 -13.94 13.55
N SER A 174 -12.11 -13.52 12.60
CA SER A 174 -13.37 -14.21 12.30
C SER A 174 -13.12 -15.54 11.59
N SER A 175 -13.77 -16.61 12.03
CA SER A 175 -13.76 -17.91 11.35
C SER A 175 -14.57 -17.90 10.05
N SER A 176 -15.51 -16.97 9.91
CA SER A 176 -16.30 -16.77 8.69
C SER A 176 -15.67 -15.78 7.72
N PHE A 177 -14.46 -15.28 8.02
CA PHE A 177 -13.77 -14.32 7.16
C PHE A 177 -13.66 -14.85 5.73
N GLN A 178 -14.08 -14.05 4.76
CA GLN A 178 -13.88 -14.29 3.35
C GLN A 178 -13.04 -13.16 2.76
N PRO A 179 -12.03 -13.47 1.93
CA PRO A 179 -11.27 -12.43 1.26
C PRO A 179 -12.17 -11.57 0.36
N ALA A 180 -11.87 -10.28 0.27
CA ALA A 180 -12.74 -9.31 -0.41
C ALA A 180 -13.09 -9.70 -1.85
N ILE A 181 -12.16 -10.32 -2.59
CA ILE A 181 -12.42 -10.74 -3.97
C ILE A 181 -13.55 -11.77 -4.11
N VAL A 182 -13.77 -12.60 -3.09
CA VAL A 182 -14.83 -13.63 -3.10
C VAL A 182 -16.20 -12.94 -3.09
N SER A 183 -16.44 -12.10 -2.08
CA SER A 183 -17.69 -11.34 -1.95
C SER A 183 -17.91 -10.35 -3.10
N LEU A 184 -16.84 -9.76 -3.64
CA LEU A 184 -16.94 -8.92 -4.84
C LEU A 184 -17.42 -9.71 -6.06
N ARG A 185 -16.86 -10.89 -6.31
CA ARG A 185 -17.28 -11.73 -7.45
C ARG A 185 -18.76 -12.09 -7.34
N GLU A 186 -19.23 -12.45 -6.15
CA GLU A 186 -20.65 -12.72 -5.90
C GLU A 186 -21.51 -11.48 -6.19
N LEU A 187 -21.13 -10.32 -5.64
CA LEU A 187 -21.86 -9.06 -5.81
C LEU A 187 -22.02 -8.66 -7.29
N TYR A 188 -20.97 -8.81 -8.10
CA TYR A 188 -20.99 -8.41 -9.51
C TYR A 188 -21.55 -9.51 -10.44
N GLN A 189 -21.48 -10.78 -10.06
CA GLN A 189 -22.18 -11.86 -10.79
C GLN A 189 -23.70 -11.77 -10.66
N VAL A 190 -24.20 -11.34 -9.50
CA VAL A 190 -25.65 -11.14 -9.27
C VAL A 190 -26.19 -9.97 -10.10
N ARG A 191 -25.38 -8.92 -10.33
CA ARG A 191 -25.78 -7.73 -11.11
C ARG A 191 -25.61 -7.86 -12.62
N GLY A 192 -24.85 -8.84 -13.11
CA GLY A 192 -24.73 -9.14 -14.54
C GLY A 192 -25.90 -9.94 -15.13
N ARG A 193 -26.87 -10.32 -14.29
CA ARG A 193 -28.05 -11.12 -14.66
C ARG A 193 -29.39 -10.38 -14.51
N SER A 194 -29.36 -9.08 -14.19
CA SER A 194 -30.54 -8.24 -14.04
C SER A 194 -30.74 -7.33 -15.24
#